data_AF-A0A422QEH4-F1
#
_entry.id   AF-A0A422QEH4-F1
#
_cell.length_a   1.000
_cell.length_b   1.000
_cell.length_c   1.000
_cell.angle_alpha   90.00
_cell.angle_beta   90.00
_cell.angle_gamma   90.00
#
_symmetry.space_group_name_H-M   'P 1'
#
loop_
_entity.id
_entity.type
_entity.pdbx_description
1 polymer ?
#
loop_
_entity_poly.entity_id
_entity_poly.type
_entity_poly.pdbx_seq_one_letter_code
_entity_poly.pdbx_strand_id
1 'polypeptide(L)'
;TFHEFGHALHGMFSDVKYPKFSGTNVPRDFVEYPSQVNEMWVTYPEVLANYAKHHQTGAPMPKELLDKVVASKKFAQGYRTTEYLAAAL
;
A
#
# COMPACT_ATOMS: atom_id res chain seq x y z
N THR A 1 -0.73 4.30 5.73
CA THR A 1 -1.37 5.38 4.94
C THR A 1 -1.84 4.92 3.58
N PHE A 2 -1.02 4.28 2.72
CA PHE A 2 -1.48 3.83 1.39
C PHE A 2 -2.54 2.72 1.43
N HIS A 3 -2.39 1.71 2.30
CA HIS A 3 -3.38 0.65 2.50
C HIS A 3 -4.79 1.23 2.75
N GLU A 4 -4.91 2.02 3.82
CA GLU A 4 -6.17 2.69 4.18
C GLU A 4 -6.68 3.63 3.09
N PHE A 5 -5.77 4.32 2.39
CA PHE A 5 -6.18 5.17 1.27
C PHE A 5 -6.73 4.35 0.10
N GLY A 6 -6.34 3.08 -0.06
CA GLY A 6 -6.96 2.17 -1.02
C GLY A 6 -8.41 1.84 -0.64
N HIS A 7 -8.72 1.63 0.64
CA HIS A 7 -10.12 1.53 1.10
C HIS A 7 -10.88 2.84 0.86
N ALA A 8 -10.25 3.99 1.13
CA ALA A 8 -10.86 5.28 0.88
C ALA A 8 -11.18 5.47 -0.61
N LEU A 9 -10.26 5.13 -1.51
CA LEU A 9 -10.51 5.15 -2.96
C LEU A 9 -11.63 4.18 -3.37
N HIS A 10 -11.68 2.97 -2.80
CA HIS A 10 -12.76 2.02 -3.04
C HIS A 10 -14.14 2.59 -2.65
N GLY A 11 -14.20 3.35 -1.56
CA GLY A 11 -15.40 4.10 -1.17
C GLY A 11 -15.70 5.28 -2.09
N MET A 12 -14.70 6.14 -2.34
CA MET A 12 -14.83 7.38 -3.12
C MET A 12 -15.22 7.13 -4.58
N PHE A 13 -14.77 6.03 -5.18
CA PHE A 13 -15.09 5.66 -6.56
C PHE A 13 -16.35 4.81 -6.69
N SER A 14 -17.08 4.58 -5.60
CA SER A 14 -18.34 3.85 -5.68
C SER A 14 -19.42 4.68 -6.38
N ASP A 15 -19.95 4.16 -7.47
CA ASP A 15 -21.08 4.72 -8.20
C ASP A 15 -22.15 3.64 -8.37
N VAL A 16 -23.04 3.52 -7.38
CA VAL A 16 -24.06 2.47 -7.32
C VAL A 16 -25.42 3.02 -6.91
N LYS A 17 -26.48 2.40 -7.45
CA LYS A 17 -27.87 2.82 -7.17
C LYS A 17 -28.35 2.48 -5.76
N TYR A 18 -27.91 1.36 -5.18
CA TYR A 18 -28.42 0.86 -3.91
C TYR A 18 -27.34 0.95 -2.83
N PRO A 19 -27.60 1.59 -1.67
CA PRO A 19 -26.60 1.74 -0.59
C PRO A 19 -26.02 0.42 -0.09
N LYS A 20 -26.79 -0.68 -0.19
CA LYS A 20 -26.34 -2.03 0.13
C LYS A 20 -25.10 -2.46 -0.67
N PHE A 21 -24.83 -1.89 -1.83
CA PHE A 21 -23.67 -2.25 -2.66
C PHE A 21 -22.59 -1.16 -2.67
N SER A 22 -22.69 -0.16 -1.80
CA SER A 22 -21.79 0.99 -1.80
C SER A 22 -20.41 0.66 -1.25
N GLY A 23 -19.38 1.15 -1.94
CA GLY A 23 -17.98 1.18 -1.51
C GLY A 23 -17.44 -0.17 -1.08
N THR A 24 -16.90 -0.22 0.13
CA THR A 24 -16.24 -1.39 0.72
C THR A 24 -17.21 -2.48 1.16
N ASN A 25 -18.51 -2.41 0.83
CA ASN A 25 -19.49 -3.42 1.19
C ASN A 25 -19.44 -4.64 0.24
N VAL A 26 -18.33 -5.37 0.34
CA VAL A 26 -17.97 -6.56 -0.45
C VAL A 26 -17.54 -7.68 0.50
N PRO A 27 -17.42 -8.94 0.04
CA PRO A 27 -16.85 -10.02 0.84
C PRO A 27 -15.48 -9.66 1.43
N ARG A 28 -15.20 -10.16 2.65
CA ARG A 28 -13.97 -9.82 3.40
C ARG A 28 -12.69 -10.29 2.70
N ASP A 29 -12.75 -11.38 1.96
CA ASP A 29 -11.63 -11.86 1.14
C ASP A 29 -11.39 -11.01 -0.12
N PHE A 30 -12.33 -10.12 -0.48
CA PHE A 30 -12.17 -9.15 -1.56
C PHE A 30 -11.87 -7.73 -1.06
N VAL A 31 -12.36 -7.35 0.13
CA VAL A 31 -12.22 -5.96 0.62
C VAL A 31 -10.77 -5.52 0.77
N GLU A 32 -9.87 -6.47 1.06
CA GLU A 32 -8.43 -6.24 1.19
C GLU A 32 -7.69 -6.10 -0.15
N TYR A 33 -8.31 -6.49 -1.27
CA TYR A 33 -7.65 -6.37 -2.57
C TYR A 33 -7.40 -4.90 -2.97
N PRO A 34 -8.40 -3.99 -2.95
CA PRO A 34 -8.18 -2.58 -3.27
C PRO A 34 -7.21 -1.85 -2.33
N SER A 35 -7.15 -2.24 -1.05
CA SER A 35 -6.18 -1.67 -0.11
C SER A 35 -4.76 -2.15 -0.39
N GLN A 36 -4.57 -3.46 -0.55
CA GLN A 36 -3.25 -4.04 -0.83
C GLN A 36 -2.69 -3.66 -2.20
N VAL A 37 -3.53 -3.60 -3.26
CA VAL A 37 -3.06 -3.16 -4.58
C VAL A 37 -2.55 -1.71 -4.53
N ASN A 38 -3.19 -0.85 -3.71
CA ASN A 38 -2.77 0.54 -3.56
C ASN A 38 -1.40 0.68 -2.84
N GLU A 39 -0.95 -0.33 -2.10
CA GLU A 39 0.38 -0.33 -1.49
C GLU A 39 1.52 -0.38 -2.52
N MET A 40 1.25 -0.80 -3.76
CA MET A 40 2.26 -0.80 -4.83
C MET A 40 2.90 0.58 -5.03
N TRP A 41 2.13 1.65 -4.81
CA TRP A 41 2.54 3.04 -5.00
C TRP A 41 3.52 3.53 -3.94
N VAL A 42 3.59 2.89 -2.77
CA VAL A 42 4.57 3.20 -1.72
C VAL A 42 5.99 3.11 -2.25
N THR A 43 6.23 2.20 -3.20
CA THR A 43 7.60 1.93 -3.68
C THR A 43 7.70 2.02 -5.18
N TYR A 44 6.72 2.65 -5.82
CA TYR A 44 6.77 2.97 -7.24
C TYR A 44 7.82 4.08 -7.44
N PRO A 45 8.81 3.94 -8.33
CA PRO A 45 9.99 4.81 -8.35
C PRO A 45 9.67 6.31 -8.39
N GLU A 46 8.75 6.72 -9.26
CA GLU A 46 8.37 8.12 -9.45
C GLU A 46 7.61 8.68 -8.24
N VAL A 47 6.73 7.88 -7.64
CA VAL A 47 5.96 8.27 -6.46
C VAL A 47 6.88 8.37 -5.25
N LEU A 48 7.73 7.36 -5.03
CA LEU A 48 8.67 7.33 -3.93
C LEU A 48 9.68 8.48 -4.03
N ALA A 49 10.28 8.73 -5.20
CA ALA A 49 11.19 9.86 -5.38
C ALA A 49 10.53 11.23 -5.12
N ASN A 50 9.22 11.33 -5.36
CA ASN A 50 8.48 12.57 -5.11
C ASN A 50 8.33 12.89 -3.61
N TYR A 51 8.05 11.88 -2.77
CA TYR A 51 7.82 12.10 -1.33
C TYR A 51 9.02 11.78 -0.43
N ALA A 52 9.99 10.96 -0.87
CA ALA A 52 11.18 10.59 -0.09
C ALA A 52 12.21 11.73 -0.05
N LYS A 53 11.89 12.76 0.73
CA LYS A 53 12.69 13.97 0.91
C LYS A 53 13.05 14.17 2.37
N HIS A 54 14.23 14.73 2.63
CA HIS A 54 14.67 15.05 3.98
C HIS A 54 13.73 16.10 4.59
N HIS A 55 13.22 15.85 5.80
CA HIS A 55 12.12 16.62 6.36
C HIS A 55 12.46 18.10 6.66
N GLN A 56 13.74 18.43 6.90
CA GLN A 56 14.18 19.81 7.16
C GLN A 56 14.60 20.56 5.90
N THR A 57 15.21 19.86 4.93
CA THR A 57 15.91 20.50 3.80
C THR A 57 15.17 20.32 2.49
N GLY A 58 14.19 19.42 2.43
CA GLY A 58 13.49 19.05 1.19
C GLY A 58 14.36 18.30 0.18
N ALA A 59 15.64 18.06 0.48
CA ALA A 59 16.56 17.38 -0.41
C ALA A 59 16.08 15.95 -0.69
N PRO A 60 16.06 15.49 -1.95
CA PRO A 60 15.65 14.14 -2.29
C PRO A 60 16.62 13.11 -1.70
N MET A 61 16.11 11.92 -1.39
CA MET A 61 16.94 10.77 -1.05
C MET A 61 17.94 10.48 -2.19
N PRO A 62 19.24 10.29 -1.91
CA PRO A 62 20.21 9.86 -2.90
C PRO A 62 19.75 8.60 -3.64
N LYS A 63 19.97 8.54 -4.95
CA LYS A 63 19.50 7.45 -5.80
C LYS A 63 20.02 6.09 -5.31
N GLU A 64 21.27 6.05 -4.84
CA GLU A 64 21.92 4.84 -4.35
C GLU A 64 21.24 4.27 -3.10
N LEU A 65 20.66 5.14 -2.25
CA LEU A 65 19.88 4.71 -1.09
C LEU A 65 18.47 4.28 -1.50
N LEU A 66 17.85 5.00 -2.44
CA LEU A 66 16.56 4.62 -3.02
C LEU A 66 16.61 3.22 -3.63
N ASP A 67 17.64 2.94 -4.43
CA ASP A 67 17.85 1.63 -5.06
C ASP A 67 18.01 0.52 -4.01
N LYS A 68 18.71 0.78 -2.90
CA LYS A 68 18.83 -0.16 -1.77
C LYS A 68 17.50 -0.43 -1.07
N VAL A 69 16.64 0.59 -0.91
CA VAL A 69 15.29 0.42 -0.35
C VAL A 69 14.44 -0.46 -1.27
N VAL A 70 14.53 -0.26 -2.58
CA VAL A 70 13.79 -1.09 -3.55
C VAL A 70 14.32 -2.54 -3.55
N ALA A 71 15.63 -2.72 -3.50
CA ALA A 71 16.25 -4.05 -3.47
C ALA A 71 15.93 -4.84 -2.18
N SER A 72 15.74 -4.16 -1.05
CA SER A 72 15.48 -4.80 0.25
C SER A 72 14.03 -5.26 0.45
N LYS A 73 13.12 -5.03 -0.51
CA LYS A 73 11.69 -5.43 -0.41
C LYS A 73 11.46 -6.90 -0.01
N LYS A 74 12.36 -7.79 -0.43
CA LYS A 74 12.27 -9.24 -0.15
C LYS A 74 12.90 -9.65 1.19
N PHE A 75 13.59 -8.73 1.87
CA PHE A 75 14.15 -9.00 3.18
C PHE A 75 13.03 -9.28 4.20
N ALA A 76 13.29 -10.23 5.11
CA ALA A 76 12.37 -10.66 6.18
C ALA A 76 11.02 -11.26 5.73
N GLN A 77 10.84 -11.61 4.45
CA GLN A 77 9.59 -12.24 3.97
C GLN A 77 9.32 -13.59 4.64
N GLY A 78 10.35 -14.34 5.04
CA GLY A 78 10.17 -15.57 5.82
C GLY A 78 9.39 -15.29 7.11
N TYR A 79 9.84 -14.31 7.90
CA TYR A 79 9.16 -13.94 9.15
C TYR A 79 7.75 -13.40 8.91
N ARG A 80 7.61 -12.38 8.04
CA ARG A 80 6.33 -11.70 7.77
C ARG A 80 5.25 -12.64 7.24
N THR A 81 5.62 -13.56 6.36
CA THR A 81 4.67 -14.52 5.81
C THR A 81 4.31 -15.57 6.85
N THR A 82 5.27 -16.06 7.64
CA THR A 82 4.97 -17.09 8.65
C THR A 82 4.15 -16.55 9.82
N GLU A 83 4.38 -15.31 10.27
CA GLU A 83 3.56 -14.72 11.34
C GLU A 83 2.11 -14.53 10.87
N TYR A 84 1.91 -14.10 9.62
CA TYR A 84 0.60 -13.96 9.02
C TYR A 84 -0.12 -15.31 8.92
N LEU A 85 0.55 -16.33 8.38
CA LEU A 85 -0.03 -17.67 8.24
C LEU A 85 -0.36 -18.29 9.61
N ALA A 86 0.49 -18.10 10.62
CA ALA A 86 0.24 -18.59 11.97
C ALA A 86 -0.98 -17.93 12.64
N ALA A 87 -1.30 -16.68 12.29
CA ALA A 87 -2.48 -15.99 12.78
C ALA A 87 -3.76 -16.30 11.98
N ALA A 88 -3.62 -16.68 10.71
CA ALA A 88 -4.73 -16.95 9.80
C ALA A 88 -5.25 -18.40 9.86
N LEU A 89 -4.43 -19.34 10.33
CA LEU A 89 -4.77 -20.76 10.55
C LEU A 89 -5.32 -20.99 11.97
#